data_AF-A0A9J6DAT7-F1
#
_entry.id   AF-A0A9J6DAT7-F1
#
_cell.length_a   1.000
_cell.length_b   1.000
_cell.length_c   1.000
_cell.angle_alpha   90.00
_cell.angle_beta   90.00
_cell.angle_gamma   90.00
#
_symmetry.space_group_name_H-M   'P 1'
#
loop_
_entity.id
_entity.type
_entity.pdbx_description
1 polymer ?
#
loop_
_entity_poly.entity_id
_entity_poly.type
_entity_poly.pdbx_seq_one_letter_code
_entity_poly.pdbx_strand_id
1 'polypeptide(L)'
;MLGRGSMFVFSMNQFLRLMRIEADPPSLPLFGSLLDVGAGDGNVTAAIAPLFRRVDVTEKSPSMRRVLSRRGFRVLDAVTLRPADAEDGGESQLYDVICCLNVLDRCETPLGLLRMLRARLAHRSGRLVLALVLPLSQYVESGKCGTKPLEKLRVRGSTLEQQVQSLYKDVIVPAGFILETWTRLPYFCEGDLEQAYYWLDDVVMVLRAADPHGSGPS
;
A
#
# COMPACT_ATOMS: atom_id res chain seq x y z
N MET A 1 -24.50 -2.77 -9.79
CA MET A 1 -23.71 -2.87 -8.54
C MET A 1 -23.51 -1.43 -8.09
N LEU A 2 -24.19 -0.98 -7.03
CA LEU A 2 -23.98 0.39 -6.51
C LEU A 2 -22.49 0.54 -6.17
N GLY A 3 -21.87 1.64 -6.57
CA GLY A 3 -20.45 1.97 -6.36
C GLY A 3 -20.05 2.21 -4.91
N ARG A 4 -20.56 1.39 -3.99
CA ARG A 4 -20.22 1.41 -2.57
C ARG A 4 -18.83 0.80 -2.40
N GLY A 5 -17.94 1.52 -1.71
CA GLY A 5 -16.57 1.08 -1.42
C GLY A 5 -15.46 1.77 -2.23
N SER A 6 -15.77 2.82 -3.00
CA SER A 6 -14.73 3.64 -3.64
C SER A 6 -13.89 4.34 -2.56
N MET A 7 -12.59 4.11 -2.57
CA MET A 7 -11.63 4.78 -1.68
C MET A 7 -10.91 5.87 -2.44
N PHE A 8 -10.75 7.04 -1.81
CA PHE A 8 -9.85 8.08 -2.26
C PHE A 8 -8.73 8.22 -1.23
N VAL A 9 -7.48 8.18 -1.70
CA VAL A 9 -6.30 8.39 -0.85
C VAL A 9 -5.60 9.68 -1.26
N PHE A 10 -5.21 9.79 -2.52
CA PHE A 10 -4.55 10.99 -3.06
C PHE A 10 -4.90 11.24 -4.53
N SER A 11 -4.75 12.49 -4.95
CA SER A 11 -4.71 12.90 -6.35
C SER A 11 -3.31 12.65 -6.96
N MET A 12 -3.23 12.69 -8.30
CA MET A 12 -1.96 12.65 -9.03
C MET A 12 -0.94 13.67 -8.50
N ASN A 13 -1.36 14.92 -8.28
CA ASN A 13 -0.46 15.97 -7.80
C ASN A 13 0.06 15.70 -6.39
N GLN A 14 -0.78 15.16 -5.50
CA GLN A 14 -0.35 14.76 -4.16
C GLN A 14 0.63 13.59 -4.22
N PHE A 15 0.38 12.61 -5.10
CA PHE A 15 1.30 11.49 -5.33
C PHE A 15 2.67 11.97 -5.81
N LEU A 16 2.72 12.84 -6.83
CA LEU A 16 3.98 13.39 -7.35
C LEU A 16 4.77 14.14 -6.27
N ARG A 17 4.11 14.99 -5.47
CA ARG A 17 4.73 15.68 -4.33
C ARG A 17 5.26 14.70 -3.29
N LEU A 18 4.48 13.67 -2.93
CA LEU A 18 4.92 12.63 -2.00
C LEU A 18 6.16 11.90 -2.50
N MET A 19 6.19 11.63 -3.80
CA MET A 19 7.33 11.00 -4.49
C MET A 19 8.50 11.98 -4.73
N ARG A 20 8.44 13.21 -4.20
CA ARG A 20 9.44 14.28 -4.41
C ARG A 20 9.74 14.53 -5.90
N ILE A 21 8.72 14.38 -6.73
CA ILE A 21 8.79 14.72 -8.15
C ILE A 21 8.31 16.16 -8.26
N GLU A 22 9.28 17.07 -8.27
CA GLU A 22 9.05 18.46 -8.65
C GLU A 22 9.12 18.53 -10.18
N ALA A 23 8.00 18.74 -10.85
CA ALA A 23 8.03 18.91 -12.30
C ALA A 23 6.88 19.76 -12.83
N ASP A 24 7.28 20.92 -13.38
CA ASP A 24 6.76 21.42 -14.66
C ASP A 24 6.79 20.25 -15.68
N PRO A 25 5.75 20.06 -16.50
CA PRO A 25 5.14 18.75 -16.77
C PRO A 25 6.16 17.68 -17.22
N PRO A 26 6.31 16.58 -16.45
CA PRO A 26 7.31 15.57 -16.77
C PRO A 26 6.81 14.69 -17.91
N SER A 27 7.71 14.30 -18.83
CA SER A 27 7.38 13.39 -19.92
C SER A 27 7.01 12.02 -19.37
N LEU A 28 5.78 11.55 -19.65
CA LEU A 28 5.29 10.25 -19.20
C LEU A 28 5.71 9.11 -20.15
N PRO A 29 5.87 7.86 -19.66
CA PRO A 29 5.77 7.43 -18.26
C PRO A 29 7.04 7.73 -17.44
N LEU A 30 6.89 7.99 -16.14
CA LEU A 30 8.00 8.29 -15.22
C LEU A 30 8.68 7.04 -14.67
N PHE A 31 7.93 5.96 -14.55
CA PHE A 31 8.35 4.71 -13.94
C PHE A 31 8.11 3.54 -14.89
N GLY A 32 8.89 2.47 -14.75
CA GLY A 32 8.71 1.25 -15.51
C GLY A 32 7.50 0.44 -15.04
N SER A 33 7.30 0.30 -13.74
CA SER A 33 6.24 -0.60 -13.22
C SER A 33 5.64 -0.23 -11.86
N LEU A 34 4.32 -0.44 -11.76
CA LEU A 34 3.52 -0.36 -10.53
C LEU A 34 2.94 -1.73 -10.18
N LEU A 35 3.02 -2.10 -8.89
CA LEU A 35 2.15 -3.10 -8.28
C LEU A 35 1.21 -2.42 -7.28
N ASP A 36 -0.10 -2.51 -7.47
CA ASP A 36 -1.07 -2.03 -6.49
C ASP A 36 -1.69 -3.20 -5.73
N VAL A 37 -1.40 -3.28 -4.42
CA VAL A 37 -1.84 -4.36 -3.54
C VAL A 37 -3.12 -3.97 -2.83
N GLY A 38 -4.18 -4.75 -3.05
CA GLY A 38 -5.52 -4.43 -2.53
C GLY A 38 -6.13 -3.25 -3.27
N ALA A 39 -6.11 -3.28 -4.60
CA ALA A 39 -6.51 -2.15 -5.44
C ALA A 39 -8.01 -1.79 -5.34
N GLY A 40 -8.84 -2.63 -4.72
CA GLY A 40 -10.28 -2.40 -4.62
C GLY A 40 -10.92 -2.28 -6.00
N ASP A 41 -11.62 -1.18 -6.25
CA ASP A 41 -12.23 -0.90 -7.56
C ASP A 41 -11.26 -0.29 -8.59
N GLY A 42 -10.04 0.05 -8.17
CA GLY A 42 -8.97 0.61 -8.99
C GLY A 42 -9.06 2.13 -9.25
N ASN A 43 -9.88 2.89 -8.52
CA ASN A 43 -9.96 4.36 -8.70
C ASN A 43 -8.62 5.05 -8.42
N VAL A 44 -7.97 4.73 -7.30
CA VAL A 44 -6.66 5.30 -6.96
C VAL A 44 -5.60 4.85 -7.97
N THR A 45 -5.61 3.57 -8.35
CA THR A 45 -4.71 3.01 -9.37
C THR A 45 -4.83 3.77 -10.69
N ALA A 46 -6.07 4.02 -11.16
CA ALA A 46 -6.32 4.71 -12.42
C ALA A 46 -5.80 6.16 -12.42
N ALA A 47 -5.86 6.84 -11.27
CA ALA A 47 -5.39 8.21 -11.14
C ALA A 47 -3.87 8.35 -11.37
N ILE A 48 -3.09 7.31 -11.03
CA ILE A 48 -1.62 7.32 -11.17
C ILE A 48 -1.10 6.41 -12.30
N ALA A 49 -1.94 5.57 -12.89
CA ALA A 49 -1.56 4.64 -13.96
C ALA A 49 -0.77 5.29 -15.12
N PRO A 50 -1.07 6.52 -15.58
CA PRO A 50 -0.30 7.17 -16.64
C PRO A 50 1.19 7.40 -16.30
N LEU A 51 1.58 7.36 -15.03
CA LEU A 51 2.97 7.49 -14.61
C LEU A 51 3.81 6.24 -14.91
N PHE A 52 3.18 5.11 -15.26
CA PHE A 52 3.82 3.80 -15.31
C PHE A 52 3.69 3.17 -16.69
N ARG A 53 4.77 2.53 -17.17
CA ARG A 53 4.73 1.72 -18.41
C ARG A 53 3.91 0.44 -18.23
N ARG A 54 3.93 -0.15 -17.03
CA ARG A 54 3.15 -1.35 -16.68
C ARG A 54 2.48 -1.18 -15.32
N VAL A 55 1.22 -1.58 -15.22
CA VAL A 55 0.44 -1.58 -13.98
C VAL A 55 -0.12 -2.98 -13.75
N ASP A 56 0.29 -3.59 -12.64
CA ASP A 56 -0.24 -4.85 -12.14
C ASP A 56 -1.00 -4.58 -10.83
N VAL A 57 -2.12 -5.28 -10.62
CA VAL A 57 -2.97 -5.10 -9.42
C VAL A 57 -3.27 -6.42 -8.75
N THR A 58 -3.45 -6.43 -7.43
CA THR A 58 -4.03 -7.57 -6.71
C THR A 58 -5.26 -7.15 -5.93
N GLU A 59 -6.21 -8.07 -5.80
CA GLU A 59 -7.41 -7.88 -5.02
C GLU A 59 -7.95 -9.25 -4.57
N LYS A 60 -8.45 -9.35 -3.33
CA LYS A 60 -9.03 -10.56 -2.76
C LYS A 60 -10.48 -10.76 -3.19
N SER A 61 -11.26 -9.67 -3.30
CA SER A 61 -12.68 -9.74 -3.61
C SER A 61 -12.93 -10.15 -5.08
N PRO A 62 -13.63 -11.27 -5.35
CA PRO A 62 -13.89 -11.70 -6.73
C PRO A 62 -14.72 -10.72 -7.55
N SER A 63 -15.58 -9.91 -6.91
CA SER A 63 -16.33 -8.86 -7.60
C SER A 63 -15.42 -7.70 -8.00
N MET A 64 -14.51 -7.28 -7.11
CA MET A 64 -13.56 -6.21 -7.39
C MET A 64 -12.52 -6.62 -8.43
N ARG A 65 -12.01 -7.86 -8.39
CA ARG A 65 -11.19 -8.42 -9.47
C ARG A 65 -11.87 -8.31 -10.84
N ARG A 66 -13.17 -8.61 -10.92
CA ARG A 66 -13.97 -8.46 -12.16
C ARG A 66 -14.09 -6.99 -12.59
N VAL A 67 -14.23 -6.05 -11.65
CA VAL A 67 -14.23 -4.60 -11.94
C VAL A 67 -12.88 -4.17 -12.52
N LEU A 68 -11.78 -4.56 -11.87
CA LEU A 68 -10.41 -4.26 -12.31
C LEU A 68 -10.12 -4.81 -13.71
N SER A 69 -10.49 -6.06 -13.99
CA SER A 69 -10.33 -6.65 -15.33
C SER A 69 -11.14 -5.92 -16.39
N ARG A 70 -12.38 -5.49 -16.09
CA ARG A 70 -13.21 -4.69 -17.01
C ARG A 70 -12.64 -3.30 -17.28
N ARG A 71 -11.87 -2.76 -16.33
CA ARG A 71 -11.11 -1.51 -16.48
C ARG A 71 -9.80 -1.68 -17.25
N GLY A 72 -9.45 -2.90 -17.65
CA GLY A 72 -8.26 -3.21 -18.43
C GLY A 72 -6.98 -3.42 -17.59
N PHE A 73 -7.08 -3.48 -16.27
CA PHE A 73 -5.92 -3.77 -15.42
C PHE A 73 -5.50 -5.25 -15.50
N ARG A 74 -4.19 -5.50 -15.43
CA ARG A 74 -3.64 -6.84 -15.27
C ARG A 74 -3.77 -7.29 -13.82
N VAL A 75 -4.81 -8.08 -13.55
CA VAL A 75 -5.13 -8.59 -12.21
C VAL A 75 -4.32 -9.85 -11.91
N LEU A 76 -3.39 -9.76 -10.96
CA LEU A 76 -2.61 -10.89 -10.47
C LEU A 76 -3.36 -11.61 -9.34
N ASP A 77 -3.04 -12.88 -9.12
CA ASP A 77 -3.47 -13.58 -7.92
C ASP A 77 -2.60 -13.14 -6.74
N ALA A 78 -3.23 -12.73 -5.64
CA ALA A 78 -2.50 -12.32 -4.44
C ALA A 78 -1.70 -13.49 -3.85
N VAL A 79 -2.16 -14.72 -4.04
CA VAL A 79 -1.49 -15.95 -3.58
C VAL A 79 -0.23 -16.25 -4.40
N THR A 80 -0.14 -15.76 -5.65
CA THR A 80 1.02 -16.02 -6.52
C THR A 80 2.13 -14.99 -6.37
N LEU A 81 1.93 -13.92 -5.61
CA LEU A 81 3.00 -13.03 -5.16
C LEU A 81 3.86 -13.74 -4.10
N ARG A 82 4.66 -14.72 -4.53
CA ARG A 82 5.60 -15.41 -3.66
C ARG A 82 6.72 -14.46 -3.22
N PRO A 83 7.36 -14.67 -2.07
CA PRO A 83 8.66 -14.09 -1.78
C PRO A 83 9.67 -14.43 -2.89
N ALA A 84 10.57 -13.51 -3.25
CA ALA A 84 11.52 -13.70 -4.37
C ALA A 84 12.53 -14.85 -4.13
N ASP A 85 12.62 -15.30 -2.88
CA ASP A 85 13.42 -16.40 -2.32
C ASP A 85 12.76 -17.78 -2.46
N ALA A 86 11.59 -17.90 -3.10
CA ALA A 86 11.03 -19.20 -3.45
C ALA A 86 11.88 -19.85 -4.56
N GLU A 87 12.55 -20.96 -4.26
CA GLU A 87 13.52 -21.70 -5.10
C GLU A 87 13.00 -22.26 -6.44
N ASP A 88 11.81 -21.88 -6.90
CA ASP A 88 11.36 -22.20 -8.26
C ASP A 88 11.85 -21.10 -9.21
N GLY A 89 12.69 -21.47 -10.20
CA GLY A 89 13.38 -20.59 -11.16
C GLY A 89 12.51 -19.74 -12.11
N GLY A 90 11.38 -19.21 -11.66
CA GLY A 90 10.69 -18.10 -12.30
C GLY A 90 11.26 -16.77 -11.84
N GLU A 91 11.63 -15.88 -12.77
CA GLU A 91 12.04 -14.53 -12.43
C GLU A 91 10.95 -13.86 -11.59
N SER A 92 11.25 -13.63 -10.30
CA SER A 92 10.35 -12.88 -9.45
C SER A 92 10.36 -11.43 -9.88
N GLN A 93 9.34 -11.06 -10.67
CA GLN A 93 9.16 -9.70 -11.16
C GLN A 93 9.25 -8.68 -10.02
N LEU A 94 10.18 -7.73 -10.17
CA LEU A 94 10.36 -6.57 -9.31
C LEU A 94 9.58 -5.36 -9.85
N TYR A 95 9.31 -4.41 -8.96
CA TYR A 95 8.53 -3.19 -9.25
C TYR A 95 9.25 -1.93 -8.80
N ASP A 96 9.15 -0.87 -9.60
CA ASP A 96 9.72 0.44 -9.24
C ASP A 96 8.90 1.11 -8.14
N VAL A 97 7.58 0.95 -8.20
CA VAL A 97 6.66 1.42 -7.17
C VAL A 97 5.70 0.31 -6.77
N ILE A 98 5.47 0.16 -5.48
CA ILE A 98 4.41 -0.67 -4.94
C ILE A 98 3.49 0.21 -4.11
N CYS A 99 2.18 0.13 -4.35
CA CYS A 99 1.16 0.75 -3.49
C CYS A 99 0.55 -0.33 -2.59
N CYS A 100 0.39 -0.02 -1.30
CA CYS A 100 -0.32 -0.84 -0.33
C CYS A 100 -1.16 0.11 0.52
N LEU A 101 -2.40 0.35 0.08
CA LEU A 101 -3.20 1.45 0.59
C LEU A 101 -4.33 0.92 1.47
N ASN A 102 -4.21 1.12 2.79
CA ASN A 102 -5.21 0.71 3.78
C ASN A 102 -5.53 -0.80 3.73
N VAL A 103 -4.47 -1.62 3.61
CA VAL A 103 -4.54 -3.08 3.57
C VAL A 103 -3.97 -3.72 4.84
N LEU A 104 -2.93 -3.14 5.45
CA LEU A 104 -2.23 -3.77 6.58
C LEU A 104 -3.11 -3.94 7.82
N ASP A 105 -4.05 -3.03 8.06
CA ASP A 105 -5.05 -3.11 9.11
C ASP A 105 -6.17 -4.12 8.84
N ARG A 106 -6.25 -4.68 7.62
CA ARG A 106 -7.37 -5.53 7.15
C ARG A 106 -6.95 -6.95 6.75
N CYS A 107 -5.68 -7.29 6.98
CA CYS A 107 -5.09 -8.55 6.55
C CYS A 107 -4.68 -9.44 7.73
N GLU A 108 -4.60 -10.75 7.47
CA GLU A 108 -4.25 -11.74 8.50
C GLU A 108 -2.78 -11.66 8.94
N THR A 109 -1.89 -11.37 7.99
CA THR A 109 -0.43 -11.42 8.16
C THR A 109 0.25 -10.13 7.68
N PRO A 110 0.01 -8.97 8.34
CA PRO A 110 0.58 -7.69 7.92
C PRO A 110 2.11 -7.64 7.89
N LEU A 111 2.82 -8.32 8.79
CA LEU A 111 4.28 -8.36 8.78
C LEU A 111 4.80 -9.26 7.66
N GLY A 112 4.08 -10.36 7.37
CA GLY A 112 4.28 -11.20 6.20
C GLY A 112 4.11 -10.42 4.90
N LEU A 113 3.07 -9.59 4.83
CA LEU A 113 2.83 -8.73 3.67
C LEU A 113 3.99 -7.74 3.49
N LEU A 114 4.42 -7.04 4.55
CA LEU A 114 5.58 -6.13 4.48
C LEU A 114 6.86 -6.82 3.98
N ARG A 115 7.13 -8.04 4.43
CA ARG A 115 8.28 -8.84 3.94
C ARG A 115 8.17 -9.15 2.45
N MET A 116 6.99 -9.55 1.99
CA MET A 116 6.73 -9.80 0.57
C MET A 116 6.86 -8.52 -0.28
N LEU A 117 6.32 -7.39 0.19
CA LEU A 117 6.42 -6.10 -0.51
C LEU A 117 7.90 -5.71 -0.67
N ARG A 118 8.69 -5.83 0.41
CA ARG A 118 10.13 -5.56 0.38
C ARG A 118 10.86 -6.41 -0.65
N ALA A 119 10.55 -7.71 -0.72
CA ALA A 119 11.17 -8.64 -1.67
C ALA A 119 10.80 -8.37 -3.14
N ARG A 120 9.71 -7.64 -3.39
CA ARG A 120 9.20 -7.30 -4.73
C ARG A 120 9.60 -5.90 -5.21
N LEU A 121 10.27 -5.10 -4.36
CA LEU A 121 10.77 -3.80 -4.77
C LEU A 121 12.05 -3.94 -5.61
N ALA A 122 12.14 -3.16 -6.67
CA ALA A 122 13.38 -2.98 -7.42
C ALA A 122 14.48 -2.50 -6.46
N HIS A 123 15.63 -3.18 -6.46
CA HIS A 123 16.72 -2.84 -5.55
C HIS A 123 17.21 -1.40 -5.77
N ARG A 124 17.51 -0.70 -4.67
CA ARG A 124 18.03 0.69 -4.59
C ARG A 124 17.09 1.82 -5.05
N SER A 125 16.25 1.61 -6.07
CA SER A 125 15.34 2.65 -6.59
C SER A 125 13.86 2.44 -6.24
N GLY A 126 13.48 1.24 -5.82
CA GLY A 126 12.11 0.87 -5.54
C GLY A 126 11.52 1.61 -4.35
N ARG A 127 10.27 2.09 -4.50
CA ARG A 127 9.53 2.78 -3.43
C ARG A 127 8.21 2.08 -3.12
N LEU A 128 7.92 1.91 -1.84
CA LEU A 128 6.63 1.49 -1.32
C LEU A 128 5.84 2.72 -0.86
N VAL A 129 4.67 2.92 -1.42
CA VAL A 129 3.68 3.89 -0.95
C VAL A 129 2.68 3.14 -0.07
N LEU A 130 2.78 3.37 1.24
CA LEU A 130 1.98 2.71 2.25
C LEU A 130 0.96 3.70 2.83
N ALA A 131 -0.32 3.36 2.84
CA ALA A 131 -1.34 4.11 3.56
C ALA A 131 -1.91 3.28 4.71
N LEU A 132 -2.13 3.91 5.87
CA LEU A 132 -2.67 3.27 7.07
C LEU A 132 -3.51 4.26 7.87
N VAL A 133 -4.75 3.88 8.13
CA VAL A 133 -5.67 4.65 8.96
C VAL A 133 -5.26 4.61 10.43
N LEU A 134 -5.19 5.78 11.06
CA LEU A 134 -4.96 5.96 12.49
C LEU A 134 -6.14 6.73 13.15
N PRO A 135 -6.52 6.42 14.40
CA PRO A 135 -5.90 5.43 15.28
C PRO A 135 -6.09 3.98 14.79
N LEU A 136 -5.06 3.16 14.94
CA LEU A 136 -5.03 1.83 14.34
C LEU A 136 -6.14 0.93 14.91
N SER A 137 -6.95 0.36 14.00
CA SER A 137 -7.93 -0.68 14.31
C SER A 137 -7.74 -1.86 13.36
N GLN A 138 -7.17 -2.97 13.85
CA GLN A 138 -6.90 -4.14 13.01
C GLN A 138 -8.03 -5.17 13.02
N TYR A 139 -8.43 -5.62 11.84
CA TYR A 139 -9.40 -6.70 11.62
C TYR A 139 -9.05 -7.51 10.37
N VAL A 140 -9.80 -8.56 10.05
CA VAL A 140 -9.60 -9.35 8.83
C VAL A 140 -10.83 -9.24 7.96
N GLU A 141 -10.70 -8.60 6.79
CA GLU A 141 -11.84 -8.28 5.91
C GLU A 141 -12.45 -9.53 5.25
N SER A 142 -11.64 -10.51 4.87
CA SER A 142 -12.09 -11.73 4.18
C SER A 142 -12.32 -12.92 5.13
N GLY A 143 -12.22 -12.70 6.43
CA GLY A 143 -12.40 -13.74 7.45
C GLY A 143 -13.86 -14.08 7.67
N LYS A 144 -14.14 -15.23 8.30
CA LYS A 144 -15.44 -15.42 8.96
C LYS A 144 -15.57 -14.32 10.02
N CYS A 145 -16.81 -13.90 10.33
CA CYS A 145 -17.05 -12.93 11.41
C CYS A 145 -16.27 -13.35 12.67
N GLY A 146 -15.35 -12.49 13.15
CA GLY A 146 -14.49 -12.77 14.30
C GLY A 146 -13.11 -13.35 14.01
N THR A 147 -12.70 -13.55 12.74
CA THR A 147 -11.30 -13.91 12.42
C THR A 147 -10.37 -12.78 12.87
N LYS A 148 -9.46 -13.10 13.79
CA LYS A 148 -8.45 -12.17 14.30
C LYS A 148 -7.19 -12.22 13.41
N PRO A 149 -6.47 -11.11 13.24
CA PRO A 149 -5.16 -11.12 12.59
C PRO A 149 -4.22 -12.09 13.32
N LEU A 150 -3.49 -12.90 12.55
CA LEU A 150 -2.44 -13.80 13.05
C LEU A 150 -1.21 -13.01 13.50
N GLU A 151 -0.90 -11.93 12.79
CA GLU A 151 0.15 -10.98 13.16
C GLU A 151 -0.47 -9.63 13.56
N LYS A 152 0.07 -9.01 14.60
CA LYS A 152 -0.39 -7.70 15.09
C LYS A 152 0.66 -6.63 14.85
N LEU A 153 0.23 -5.49 14.34
CA LEU A 153 1.03 -4.28 14.27
C LEU A 153 1.08 -3.67 15.67
N ARG A 154 2.26 -3.58 16.27
CA ARG A 154 2.45 -3.11 17.65
C ARG A 154 2.49 -1.58 17.74
N VAL A 155 1.53 -0.91 17.11
CA VAL A 155 1.40 0.55 17.15
C VAL A 155 0.85 0.98 18.51
N ARG A 156 1.53 1.93 19.16
CA ARG A 156 1.22 2.45 20.50
C ARG A 156 1.04 3.97 20.47
N GLY A 157 0.33 4.50 21.45
CA GLY A 157 0.12 5.94 21.60
C GLY A 157 -1.36 6.30 21.58
N SER A 158 -1.69 7.42 22.22
CA SER A 158 -3.05 7.97 22.26
C SER A 158 -3.27 9.11 21.28
N THR A 159 -2.18 9.68 20.75
CA THR A 159 -2.20 10.75 19.73
C THR A 159 -1.73 10.21 18.38
N LEU A 160 -2.08 10.93 17.31
CA LEU A 160 -1.65 10.57 15.96
C LEU A 160 -0.12 10.53 15.87
N GLU A 161 0.56 11.55 16.37
CA GLU A 161 2.02 11.68 16.29
C GLU A 161 2.73 10.54 17.03
N GLN A 162 2.22 10.14 18.19
CA GLN A 162 2.74 8.98 18.92
C GLN A 162 2.54 7.68 18.15
N GLN A 163 1.36 7.49 17.53
CA GLN A 163 1.09 6.31 16.72
C GLN A 163 1.93 6.28 15.44
N VAL A 164 2.14 7.41 14.76
CA VAL A 164 3.05 7.52 13.62
C VAL A 164 4.49 7.18 14.03
N GLN A 165 4.94 7.71 15.18
CA GLN A 165 6.27 7.41 15.70
C GLN A 165 6.43 5.92 16.04
N SER A 166 5.42 5.31 16.68
CA SER A 166 5.43 3.88 17.01
C SER A 166 5.33 3.01 15.76
N LEU A 167 4.47 3.36 14.79
CA LEU A 167 4.42 2.69 13.48
C LEU A 167 5.79 2.68 12.82
N TYR A 168 6.46 3.83 12.77
CA TYR A 168 7.79 3.92 12.18
C TYR A 168 8.83 3.05 12.92
N LYS A 169 8.95 3.22 14.25
CA LYS A 169 9.99 2.56 15.05
C LYS A 169 9.75 1.07 15.29
N ASP A 170 8.51 0.69 15.53
CA ASP A 170 8.14 -0.66 16.01
C ASP A 170 7.68 -1.58 14.88
N VAL A 171 7.36 -1.04 13.69
CA VAL A 171 6.89 -1.82 12.54
C VAL A 171 7.75 -1.59 11.30
N ILE A 172 7.87 -0.34 10.81
CA ILE A 172 8.49 -0.03 9.52
C ILE A 172 10.00 -0.32 9.54
N VAL A 173 10.72 0.17 10.55
CA VAL A 173 12.17 -0.07 10.70
C VAL A 173 12.47 -1.58 10.86
N PRO A 174 11.80 -2.33 11.77
CA PRO A 174 11.98 -3.77 11.87
C PRO A 174 11.62 -4.55 10.60
N ALA A 175 10.69 -4.05 9.79
CA ALA A 175 10.34 -4.63 8.49
C ALA A 175 11.41 -4.37 7.41
N GLY A 176 12.48 -3.64 7.73
CA GLY A 176 13.60 -3.38 6.82
C GLY A 176 13.32 -2.28 5.81
N PHE A 177 12.58 -1.25 6.23
CA PHE A 177 12.31 -0.06 5.43
C PHE A 177 12.89 1.21 6.06
N ILE A 178 13.16 2.19 5.22
CA ILE A 178 13.57 3.55 5.58
C ILE A 178 12.51 4.51 5.08
N LEU A 179 12.09 5.46 5.93
CA LEU A 179 11.09 6.48 5.58
C LEU A 179 11.74 7.60 4.77
N GLU A 180 11.20 7.90 3.58
CA GLU A 180 11.65 9.04 2.76
C GLU A 180 10.78 10.28 3.00
N THR A 181 9.46 10.12 2.88
CA THR A 181 8.45 11.16 3.10
C THR A 181 7.21 10.55 3.73
N TRP A 182 6.42 11.38 4.41
CA TRP A 182 5.07 11.02 4.80
C TRP A 182 4.17 12.25 4.82
N THR A 183 2.87 12.01 4.79
CA THR A 183 1.84 13.03 4.97
C THR A 183 0.65 12.44 5.73
N ARG A 184 -0.15 13.35 6.29
CA ARG A 184 -1.49 13.06 6.79
C ARG A 184 -2.51 13.50 5.74
N LEU A 185 -3.45 12.62 5.40
CA LEU A 185 -4.58 12.90 4.50
C LEU A 185 -5.88 12.53 5.23
N PRO A 186 -7.03 13.13 4.87
CA PRO A 186 -8.30 12.69 5.40
C PRO A 186 -8.66 11.31 4.84
N TYR A 187 -9.02 10.37 5.71
CA TYR A 187 -9.59 9.10 5.28
C TYR A 187 -11.08 9.30 4.97
N PHE A 188 -11.45 9.23 3.70
CA PHE A 188 -12.85 9.31 3.27
C PHE A 188 -13.32 7.92 2.80
N CYS A 189 -14.14 7.27 3.63
CA CYS A 189 -15.00 6.16 3.19
C CYS A 189 -16.46 6.61 3.29
N GLU A 190 -17.27 6.29 2.27
CA GLU A 190 -18.73 6.34 2.40
C GLU A 190 -19.13 5.49 3.60
N GLY A 191 -19.76 6.11 4.60
CA GLY A 191 -20.19 5.41 5.79
C GLY A 191 -21.45 4.55 5.57
N ASP A 192 -21.94 3.95 6.64
CA ASP A 192 -23.15 3.13 6.64
C ASP A 192 -24.42 3.99 6.84
N LEU A 193 -25.58 3.33 6.99
CA LEU A 193 -26.88 4.01 7.16
C LEU A 193 -26.98 4.85 8.44
N GLU A 194 -26.03 4.76 9.38
CA GLU A 194 -26.05 5.48 10.66
C GLU A 194 -25.08 6.68 10.71
N GLN A 195 -23.99 6.68 9.94
CA GLN A 195 -23.05 7.83 9.84
C GLN A 195 -22.57 8.04 8.40
N ALA A 196 -22.83 9.23 7.84
CA ALA A 196 -22.53 9.53 6.44
C ALA A 196 -21.02 9.57 6.09
N TYR A 197 -20.15 9.92 7.04
CA TYR A 197 -18.69 10.03 6.84
C TYR A 197 -17.93 9.76 8.15
N TYR A 198 -16.96 8.84 8.13
CA TYR A 198 -15.92 8.74 9.16
C TYR A 198 -14.77 9.71 8.79
N TRP A 199 -14.27 10.48 9.76
CA TRP A 199 -13.14 11.39 9.59
C TRP A 199 -12.00 10.85 10.44
N LEU A 200 -11.29 9.88 9.86
CA LEU A 200 -10.06 9.35 10.44
C LEU A 200 -8.86 9.92 9.68
N ASP A 201 -7.69 9.80 10.28
CA ASP A 201 -6.45 10.23 9.66
C ASP A 201 -5.86 9.08 8.85
N ASP A 202 -5.69 9.28 7.55
CA ASP A 202 -4.91 8.38 6.71
C ASP A 202 -3.46 8.86 6.67
N VAL A 203 -2.54 8.02 7.16
CA VAL A 203 -1.12 8.33 7.11
C VAL A 203 -0.51 7.63 5.91
N VAL A 204 -0.02 8.43 4.97
CA VAL A 204 0.64 7.94 3.75
C VAL A 204 2.14 8.13 3.87
N MET A 205 2.89 7.05 3.74
CA MET A 205 4.35 7.00 3.82
C MET A 205 4.95 6.53 2.49
N VAL A 206 6.04 7.17 2.06
CA VAL A 206 6.91 6.65 0.99
C VAL A 206 8.15 6.04 1.64
N LEU A 207 8.35 4.76 1.37
CA LEU A 207 9.34 3.91 2.02
C LEU A 207 10.31 3.32 1.00
N ARG A 208 11.59 3.25 1.33
CA ARG A 208 12.61 2.52 0.56
C ARG A 208 13.05 1.28 1.32
N ALA A 209 13.41 0.20 0.61
CA ALA A 209 14.04 -0.96 1.25
C ALA A 209 15.39 -0.57 1.87
N ALA A 210 15.61 -0.94 3.14
CA ALA A 210 16.90 -0.79 3.81
C ALA A 210 17.94 -1.73 3.20
N ASP A 211 19.16 -1.22 3.01
CA ASP A 211 20.27 -1.98 2.48
C ASP A 211 20.69 -3.08 3.48
N PRO A 212 20.83 -4.35 3.05
CA PRO A 212 21.18 -5.46 3.94
C PRO A 212 22.57 -5.36 4.60
N HIS A 213 23.42 -4.42 4.16
CA HIS A 213 24.78 -4.20 4.68
C HIS A 213 25.06 -2.75 5.12
N GLY A 214 24.05 -1.91 5.34
CA GLY A 214 24.24 -0.50 5.71
C GLY A 214 24.25 -0.29 7.22
N SER A 215 25.40 0.12 7.74
CA SER A 215 25.60 0.79 9.03
C SER A 215 24.47 1.79 9.33
N GLY A 216 23.97 1.76 10.58
CA GLY A 216 22.98 2.71 11.07
C GLY A 216 23.43 4.16 10.92
N PRO A 217 22.49 5.12 10.92
CA PRO A 217 22.81 6.52 10.75
C PRO A 217 23.80 6.98 11.83
N SER A 218 24.88 7.64 11.40
CA SER A 218 25.78 8.43 12.25
C SER A 218 25.09 9.71 12.72
#